data_AF-A0A3A0FJK9-F1
#
_entry.id   AF-A0A3A0FJK9-F1
#
_cell.length_a   1.000
_cell.length_b   1.000
_cell.length_c   1.000
_cell.angle_alpha   90.00
_cell.angle_beta   90.00
_cell.angle_gamma   90.00
#
_symmetry.space_group_name_H-M   'P 1'
#
loop_
_entity.id
_entity.type
_entity.pdbx_description
1 polymer ?
#
loop_
_entity_poly.entity_id
_entity_poly.type
_entity_poly.pdbx_seq_one_letter_code
_entity_poly.pdbx_strand_id
1 'polypeptide(L)'
;MDTESHDGFAWERITFSRAKVLREIADGRTEREVAVGLQVAYTTVRSHIAELKGLTGCHDVREMGRWWRNNREDWLDWCKRQAGCSLEREAGP
;
A
#
# COMPACT_ATOMS: atom_id res chain seq x y z
N MET A 1 -16.30 14.51 -7.01
CA MET A 1 -15.34 13.40 -7.06
C MET A 1 -15.48 12.72 -5.72
N ASP A 2 -16.34 11.72 -5.71
CA ASP A 2 -16.97 11.15 -4.54
C ASP A 2 -15.92 10.51 -3.63
N THR A 3 -15.87 11.02 -2.41
CA THR A 3 -15.03 10.49 -1.33
C THR A 3 -15.79 9.32 -0.72
N GLU A 4 -15.80 8.18 -1.42
CA GLU A 4 -16.27 6.94 -0.82
C GLU A 4 -15.24 6.53 0.25
N SER A 5 -15.65 6.63 1.51
CA SER A 5 -14.96 5.97 2.62
C SER A 5 -14.81 4.49 2.27
N HIS A 6 -13.60 4.05 1.93
CA HIS A 6 -13.25 2.64 1.73
C HIS A 6 -13.23 1.88 3.07
N ASP A 7 -14.31 1.96 3.84
CA ASP A 7 -14.50 1.23 5.10
C ASP A 7 -14.60 -0.30 4.87
N GLY A 8 -14.68 -0.74 3.61
CA GLY A 8 -14.73 -2.15 3.21
C GLY A 8 -13.47 -2.72 2.54
N PHE A 9 -12.39 -1.95 2.38
CA PHE A 9 -11.15 -2.50 1.81
C PHE A 9 -10.35 -3.24 2.88
N ALA A 10 -9.85 -4.44 2.54
CA ALA A 10 -9.10 -5.31 3.44
C ALA A 10 -7.66 -4.80 3.70
N TRP A 11 -7.53 -3.62 4.28
CA TRP A 11 -6.26 -2.93 4.57
C TRP A 11 -5.30 -3.77 5.40
N GLU A 12 -5.83 -4.64 6.28
CA GLU A 12 -5.05 -5.58 7.09
C GLU A 12 -4.24 -6.57 6.26
N ARG A 13 -4.67 -6.84 5.01
CA ARG A 13 -3.94 -7.73 4.09
C ARG A 13 -2.76 -7.02 3.42
N ILE A 14 -2.71 -5.69 3.42
CA ILE A 14 -1.52 -4.92 3.05
C ILE A 14 -0.61 -4.85 4.27
N THR A 15 0.21 -5.89 4.43
CA THR A 15 1.25 -5.93 5.47
C THR A 15 2.33 -4.88 5.20
N PHE A 16 3.12 -4.54 6.22
CA PHE A 16 4.24 -3.60 6.05
C PHE A 16 5.22 -4.00 4.94
N SER A 17 5.49 -5.31 4.76
CA SER A 17 6.34 -5.79 3.67
C SER A 17 5.72 -5.52 2.29
N ARG A 18 4.40 -5.75 2.15
CA ARG A 18 3.67 -5.43 0.91
C ARG A 18 3.61 -3.91 0.67
N ALA A 19 3.41 -3.11 1.71
CA ALA A 19 3.45 -1.65 1.63
C ALA A 19 4.83 -1.12 1.17
N LYS A 20 5.94 -1.73 1.65
CA LYS A 20 7.29 -1.41 1.16
C LYS A 20 7.46 -1.73 -0.33
N VAL A 21 6.95 -2.87 -0.79
CA VAL A 21 6.94 -3.20 -2.23
C VAL A 21 6.12 -2.19 -3.02
N LEU A 22 4.91 -1.85 -2.56
CA LEU A 22 4.05 -0.86 -3.20
C LEU A 22 4.70 0.52 -3.29
N ARG A 23 5.44 0.95 -2.25
CA ARG A 23 6.23 2.20 -2.28
C ARG A 23 7.26 2.17 -3.42
N GLU A 24 8.11 1.16 -3.49
CA GLU A 24 9.13 1.07 -4.54
C GLU A 24 8.51 1.06 -5.96
N ILE A 25 7.40 0.34 -6.13
CA ILE A 25 6.65 0.31 -7.40
C ILE A 25 6.07 1.70 -7.73
N ALA A 26 5.53 2.42 -6.75
CA ALA A 26 5.02 3.78 -6.93
C ALA A 26 6.12 4.77 -7.32
N ASP A 27 7.36 4.53 -6.89
CA ASP A 27 8.55 5.28 -7.28
C ASP A 27 9.10 4.87 -8.65
N GLY A 28 8.42 3.95 -9.35
CA GLY A 28 8.76 3.53 -10.72
C GLY A 28 9.86 2.48 -10.80
N ARG A 29 10.22 1.83 -9.68
CA ARG A 29 11.20 0.74 -9.67
C ARG A 29 10.64 -0.52 -10.30
N THR A 30 11.48 -1.23 -11.04
CA THR A 30 11.17 -2.58 -11.56
C THR A 30 11.20 -3.62 -10.44
N GLU A 31 10.55 -4.77 -10.66
CA GLU A 31 10.50 -5.88 -9.69
C GLU A 31 11.91 -6.33 -9.23
N ARG A 32 12.91 -6.26 -10.13
CA ARG A 32 14.31 -6.58 -9.81
C ARG A 32 14.96 -5.52 -8.93
N GLU A 33 14.75 -4.25 -9.24
CA GLU A 33 15.27 -3.15 -8.42
C GLU A 33 14.62 -3.12 -7.04
N VAL A 34 13.33 -3.43 -6.95
CA VAL A 34 12.63 -3.63 -5.66
C VAL A 34 13.29 -4.74 -4.85
N ALA A 35 13.59 -5.88 -5.47
CA ALA A 35 14.22 -7.01 -4.78
C ALA A 35 15.60 -6.62 -4.22
N VAL A 36 16.42 -5.93 -5.01
CA VAL A 36 17.72 -5.41 -4.58
C VAL A 36 17.57 -4.38 -3.47
N GLY A 37 16.70 -3.39 -3.65
CA GLY A 37 16.49 -2.29 -2.70
C GLY A 37 15.93 -2.75 -1.35
N LEU A 38 15.10 -3.79 -1.35
CA LEU A 38 14.55 -4.38 -0.13
C LEU A 38 15.40 -5.54 0.43
N GLN A 39 16.49 -5.91 -0.25
CA GLN A 39 17.37 -7.04 0.11
C GLN A 39 16.61 -8.36 0.28
N VAL A 40 15.69 -8.65 -0.64
CA VAL A 40 14.89 -9.89 -0.66
C VAL A 40 15.09 -10.62 -1.99
N ALA A 41 14.74 -11.91 -2.02
CA ALA A 41 14.76 -12.68 -3.26
C ALA A 41 13.75 -12.11 -4.28
N TYR A 42 14.11 -12.17 -5.56
CA TYR A 42 13.22 -11.76 -6.65
C TYR A 42 11.87 -12.50 -6.62
N THR A 43 11.90 -13.79 -6.26
CA THR A 43 10.70 -14.63 -6.11
C THR A 43 9.78 -14.14 -4.99
N THR A 44 10.33 -13.56 -3.91
CA THR A 44 9.56 -12.94 -2.83
C THR A 44 8.80 -11.71 -3.36
N VAL A 45 9.45 -10.85 -4.16
CA VAL A 45 8.78 -9.70 -4.79
C VAL A 45 7.67 -10.15 -5.73
N ARG A 46 7.93 -11.17 -6.56
CA ARG A 46 6.91 -11.78 -7.45
C ARG A 46 5.68 -12.28 -6.69
N SER A 47 5.90 -12.96 -5.57
CA SER A 47 4.82 -13.45 -4.71
C SER A 47 4.02 -12.29 -4.11
N HIS A 48 4.69 -11.26 -3.59
CA HIS A 48 4.01 -10.05 -3.10
C HIS A 48 3.19 -9.37 -4.20
N ILE A 49 3.71 -9.23 -5.41
CA ILE A 49 2.99 -8.63 -6.54
C ILE A 49 1.75 -9.46 -6.92
N ALA A 50 1.86 -10.79 -6.98
CA ALA A 50 0.72 -11.65 -7.30
C ALA A 50 -0.41 -11.49 -6.27
N GLU A 51 -0.07 -11.51 -4.98
CA GLU A 51 -1.02 -11.26 -3.89
C GLU A 51 -1.64 -9.86 -3.99
N LEU A 52 -0.81 -8.84 -4.25
CA LEU A 52 -1.25 -7.45 -4.38
C LEU A 52 -2.18 -7.24 -5.57
N LYS A 53 -1.97 -7.92 -6.70
CA LYS A 53 -2.92 -7.88 -7.83
C LYS A 53 -4.28 -8.44 -7.43
N GLY A 54 -4.31 -9.55 -6.70
CA GLY A 54 -5.55 -10.13 -6.20
C GLY A 54 -6.28 -9.23 -5.19
N LEU A 55 -5.54 -8.46 -4.39
CA LEU A 55 -6.10 -7.55 -3.39
C LEU A 55 -6.61 -6.23 -3.99
N THR A 56 -5.84 -5.66 -4.92
CA THR A 56 -6.09 -4.31 -5.45
C THR A 56 -6.93 -4.31 -6.73
N GLY A 57 -7.05 -5.48 -7.39
CA GLY A 57 -7.66 -5.60 -8.71
C GLY A 57 -6.78 -5.08 -9.86
N CYS A 58 -5.58 -4.57 -9.58
CA CYS A 58 -4.68 -4.05 -10.62
C CYS A 58 -4.16 -5.15 -11.54
N HIS A 59 -4.08 -4.86 -12.84
CA HIS A 59 -3.61 -5.80 -13.86
C HIS A 59 -2.08 -5.83 -13.98
N ASP A 60 -1.43 -4.68 -13.75
CA ASP A 60 0.02 -4.54 -13.87
C ASP A 60 0.65 -3.66 -12.77
N VAL A 61 1.98 -3.64 -12.73
CA VAL A 61 2.76 -2.91 -11.72
C VAL A 61 2.61 -1.39 -11.84
N ARG A 62 2.38 -0.86 -13.05
CA ARG A 62 2.25 0.58 -13.26
C ARG A 62 0.91 1.07 -12.73
N GLU A 63 -0.15 0.30 -12.97
CA GLU A 63 -1.46 0.53 -12.38
C GLU A 63 -1.39 0.42 -10.86
N MET A 64 -0.73 -0.61 -10.33
CA MET A 64 -0.51 -0.79 -8.89
C MET A 64 0.24 0.38 -8.25
N GLY A 65 1.26 0.92 -8.90
CA GLY A 65 1.98 2.10 -8.42
C GLY A 65 1.11 3.37 -8.42
N ARG A 66 0.21 3.52 -9.39
CA ARG A 66 -0.79 4.60 -9.40
C ARG A 66 -1.82 4.41 -8.29
N TRP A 67 -2.35 3.21 -8.14
CA TRP A 67 -3.28 2.85 -7.08
C TRP A 67 -2.69 3.17 -5.72
N TRP A 68 -1.45 2.76 -5.44
CA TRP A 68 -0.81 3.05 -4.16
C TRP A 68 -0.63 4.54 -3.90
N ARG A 69 -0.27 5.34 -4.91
CA ARG A 69 -0.17 6.81 -4.74
C ARG A 69 -1.49 7.46 -4.31
N ASN A 70 -2.61 6.91 -4.75
CA ASN A 70 -3.94 7.42 -4.40
C ASN A 70 -4.47 6.89 -3.06
N ASN A 71 -3.95 5.76 -2.57
CA ASN A 71 -4.52 5.00 -1.45
C ASN A 71 -3.61 4.91 -0.22
N ARG A 72 -2.32 5.28 -0.34
CA ARG A 72 -1.34 5.14 0.76
C ARG A 72 -1.73 5.94 2.02
N GLU A 73 -2.42 7.06 1.86
CA GLU A 73 -2.88 7.88 2.98
C GLU A 73 -4.01 7.17 3.75
N ASP A 74 -4.95 6.55 3.05
CA ASP A 74 -6.01 5.73 3.65
C ASP A 74 -5.43 4.53 4.43
N TRP A 75 -4.41 3.86 3.88
CA TRP A 75 -3.72 2.78 4.61
C TRP A 75 -3.01 3.29 5.86
N LEU A 76 -2.35 4.45 5.80
CA LEU A 76 -1.71 5.07 6.97
C LEU A 76 -2.74 5.45 8.03
N ASP A 77 -3.88 6.01 7.62
CA ASP A 77 -4.94 6.38 8.54
C ASP A 77 -5.61 5.15 9.15
N TRP A 78 -5.79 4.08 8.37
CA TRP A 78 -6.18 2.78 8.90
C TRP A 78 -5.18 2.27 9.94
N CYS A 79 -3.87 2.32 9.67
CA CYS A 79 -2.83 1.93 10.63
C CYS A 79 -2.90 2.75 11.94
N LYS A 80 -3.11 4.07 11.86
CA LYS A 80 -3.27 4.93 13.05
C LYS A 80 -4.49 4.51 13.88
N ARG A 81 -5.63 4.28 13.22
CA ARG A 81 -6.86 3.80 13.88
C ARG A 81 -6.63 2.46 14.59
N GLN A 82 -5.97 1.51 13.91
CA GLN A 82 -5.64 0.21 14.52
C GLN A 82 -4.68 0.32 15.71
N ALA A 83 -3.78 1.31 15.70
CA ALA A 83 -2.89 1.59 16.82
C ALA A 83 -3.59 2.28 18.01
N GLY A 84 -4.88 2.60 17.90
CA GLY A 84 -5.61 3.37 18.91
C GLY A 84 -5.23 4.86 18.94
N CYS A 85 -4.55 5.36 17.91
CA CYS A 85 -4.29 6.79 17.77
C CYS A 85 -5.55 7.47 17.21
N SER A 86 -6.35 8.10 18.08
CA SER A 86 -7.43 8.98 17.66
C SER A 86 -6.84 10.16 16.87
N LEU A 87 -7.35 10.42 15.67
CA LEU A 87 -7.10 11.66 14.94
C LEU A 87 -7.88 12.80 15.61
N GLU A 88 -7.66 13.02 16.91
CA GLU A 88 -8.17 14.23 17.56
C GLU A 88 -7.34 15.39 17.02
N ARG A 89 -7.89 16.09 16.02
CA ARG A 89 -7.53 17.49 15.83
C ARG A 89 -8.04 18.21 17.07
N GLU A 90 -7.17 18.33 18.06
CA GLU A 90 -7.22 19.43 19.01
C GLU A 90 -7.15 20.73 18.21
N ALA A 91 -8.32 21.24 17.81
CA ALA A 91 -8.51 22.63 17.49
C ALA A 91 -9.27 23.23 18.68
N GLY A 92 -8.51 23.55 19.74
CA GLY A 92 -8.93 24.57 20.70
C GLY A 92 -9.16 25.90 19.97
N PRO A 93 -10.00 26.78 20.51
CA PRO A 93 -9.88 27.26 21.89
C PRO A 93 -10.97 26.81 22.87
#